data_AF-F0Y0C8-F1
#
_entry.id   AF-F0Y0C8-F1
#
_cell.length_a   1.000
_cell.length_b   1.000
_cell.length_c   1.000
_cell.angle_alpha   90.00
_cell.angle_beta   90.00
_cell.angle_gamma   90.00
#
_symmetry.space_group_name_H-M   'P 1'
#
loop_
_entity.id
_entity.type
_entity.pdbx_description
1 polymer ?
#
loop_
_entity_poly.entity_id
_entity_poly.type
_entity_poly.pdbx_seq_one_letter_code
_entity_poly.pdbx_strand_id
1 'polypeptide(L)' 'NPSLVLGGTYSGQVVLWDVRSPSTLPTMRSPLDAAAPHGRPVAKLRARGDAVLTVSADGAVCYWSSSQLQRP' A
#
# COMPACT_ATOMS: atom_id res chain seq x y z
N ASN A 1 6.37 13.36 -0.59
CA ASN A 1 7.68 13.30 0.10
C ASN A 1 8.58 12.35 -0.70
N PRO A 2 9.72 12.81 -1.26
CA PRO A 2 10.59 11.98 -2.11
C PRO A 2 11.26 10.81 -1.39
N SER A 3 11.23 10.77 -0.06
CA SER A 3 11.81 9.70 0.75
C SER A 3 10.85 8.54 1.06
N LEU A 4 9.61 8.61 0.61
CA LEU A 4 8.61 7.57 0.84
C LEU A 4 8.45 6.70 -0.41
N VAL A 5 8.58 5.38 -0.23
CA VAL A 5 8.41 4.37 -1.27
C VAL A 5 7.18 3.54 -0.95
N LEU A 6 6.24 3.46 -1.88
CA LEU A 6 5.05 2.63 -1.80
C LEU A 6 5.21 1.39 -2.69
N GLY A 7 4.77 0.24 -2.18
CA GLY A 7 4.74 -1.02 -2.92
C GLY A 7 3.44 -1.78 -2.69
N GLY A 8 3.08 -2.60 -3.68
CA GLY A 8 2.01 -3.59 -3.57
C GLY A 8 2.60 -4.99 -3.54
N THR A 9 2.04 -5.88 -2.74
CA THR A 9 2.50 -7.28 -2.63
C THR A 9 1.58 -8.24 -3.39
N TYR A 10 2.08 -9.46 -3.62
CA TYR A 10 1.30 -10.55 -4.20
C TYR A 10 0.14 -10.99 -3.30
N SER A 11 0.27 -10.81 -1.98
CA SER A 11 -0.77 -11.12 -1.01
C SER A 11 -1.89 -10.06 -0.93
N GLY A 12 -1.79 -8.95 -1.67
CA GLY A 12 -2.77 -7.86 -1.62
C GLY A 12 -2.41 -6.74 -0.64
N GLN A 13 -1.28 -6.81 0.05
CA GLN A 13 -0.89 -5.73 0.96
C GLN A 13 -0.32 -4.54 0.22
N VAL A 14 -0.63 -3.36 0.73
CA VAL A 14 0.04 -2.11 0.40
C VAL A 14 1.01 -1.79 1.51
N VAL A 15 2.26 -1.49 1.15
CA VAL A 15 3.38 -1.33 2.06
C VAL A 15 4.10 -0.02 1.76
N LEU A 16 4.54 0.66 2.82
CA LEU A 16 5.23 1.94 2.77
C LEU A 16 6.57 1.81 3.48
N TRP A 17 7.63 2.27 2.82
CA TRP A 17 8.96 2.41 3.39
C TRP A 17 9.37 3.86 3.41
N ASP A 18 9.99 4.27 4.52
CA ASP A 18 10.78 5.49 4.57
C ASP A 18 12.26 5.14 4.32
N VAL A 19 12.82 5.58 3.20
CA VAL A 19 14.20 5.26 2.80
C VAL A 19 15.25 5.93 3.68
N ARG A 20 14.83 6.85 4.56
CA ARG A 20 15.70 7.45 5.59
C ARG A 20 15.84 6.54 6.79
N SER A 21 14.92 5.59 6.97
CA SER A 21 14.99 4.61 8.04
C SER A 21 16.09 3.59 7.73
N PRO A 22 16.98 3.27 8.68
CA PRO A 22 17.96 2.20 8.50
C PRO A 22 17.32 0.79 8.53
N SER A 23 16.02 0.70 8.85
CA SER A 23 15.30 -0.57 8.88
C SER A 23 14.96 -1.05 7.47
N THR A 24 15.18 -2.35 7.24
CA THR A 24 14.71 -3.04 6.03
C THR A 24 13.22 -3.37 6.07
N LEU A 25 12.58 -3.22 7.23
CA LEU A 25 11.16 -3.49 7.41
C LEU A 25 10.30 -2.30 6.94
N PRO A 26 9.10 -2.57 6.40
CA PRO A 26 8.16 -1.52 6.03
C PRO A 26 7.77 -0.69 7.25
N THR A 27 7.76 0.63 7.08
CA THR A 27 7.32 1.61 8.08
C THR A 27 5.82 1.50 8.33
N MET A 28 5.04 1.17 7.30
CA MET A 28 3.61 0.95 7.40
C MET A 28 3.14 -0.13 6.41
N ARG A 29 2.08 -0.85 6.77
CA ARG A 29 1.47 -1.88 5.93
C ARG A 29 -0.05 -1.94 6.13
N SER A 30 -0.78 -2.29 5.09
CA SER A 30 -2.21 -2.57 5.17
C SER A 30 -2.50 -3.93 5.81
N PRO A 31 -3.72 -4.13 6.36
CA PRO A 31 -4.16 -5.43 6.87
C PRO A 31 -4.09 -6.53 5.80
N LEU A 32 -3.90 -7.77 6.24
CA LEU A 32 -3.95 -9.01 5.44
C LEU A 32 -4.99 -10.01 5.99
N ASP A 33 -5.76 -9.61 6.98
CA ASP A 33 -6.77 -10.46 7.59
C ASP A 33 -8.06 -10.49 6.77
N ALA A 34 -9.14 -11.04 7.33
CA ALA A 34 -10.44 -11.09 6.67
C ALA A 34 -11.02 -9.70 6.30
N ALA A 35 -10.46 -8.63 6.87
CA ALA A 35 -10.82 -7.25 6.53
C ALA A 35 -9.86 -6.62 5.50
N ALA A 36 -8.97 -7.42 4.89
CA ALA A 36 -8.07 -6.95 3.85
C ALA A 36 -8.88 -6.44 2.65
N PRO A 37 -8.68 -5.17 2.24
CA PRO A 37 -9.46 -4.60 1.15
C PRO A 37 -9.01 -5.13 -0.23
N HIS A 38 -7.79 -5.65 -0.33
CA HIS A 38 -7.34 -6.47 -1.47
C HIS A 38 -7.07 -7.89 -1.01
N GLY A 39 -7.78 -8.87 -1.60
CA GLY A 39 -7.58 -10.31 -1.36
C GLY A 39 -6.76 -11.01 -2.45
N ARG A 40 -6.24 -10.26 -3.41
CA ARG A 40 -5.50 -10.73 -4.59
C ARG A 40 -4.29 -9.82 -4.84
N PRO A 41 -3.33 -10.21 -5.70
CA PRO A 41 -2.13 -9.42 -5.95
C PRO A 41 -2.44 -7.98 -6.37
N VAL A 42 -1.73 -7.01 -5.79
CA VAL A 42 -1.81 -5.62 -6.23
C VAL A 42 -1.13 -5.50 -7.60
N ALA A 43 -1.92 -5.33 -8.66
CA ALA A 43 -1.43 -5.29 -10.04
C ALA A 43 -0.88 -3.91 -10.43
N LYS A 44 -1.46 -2.83 -9.90
CA LYS A 44 -1.01 -1.45 -10.14
C LYS A 44 -1.16 -0.60 -8.88
N LEU A 45 -0.24 0.35 -8.74
CA LEU A 45 -0.25 1.37 -7.68
C LEU A 45 0.11 2.73 -8.28
N ARG A 46 -0.60 3.77 -7.86
CA ARG A 46 -0.31 5.16 -8.24
C ARG A 46 -0.45 6.06 -7.00
N ALA A 47 0.56 6.87 -6.74
CA ALA A 47 0.51 7.89 -5.69
C ALA A 47 0.48 9.30 -6.31
N ARG A 48 -0.31 10.20 -5.73
CA ARG A 48 -0.36 11.62 -6.09
C ARG A 48 -0.57 12.45 -4.82
N GLY A 49 0.48 13.15 -4.38
CA GLY A 49 0.46 13.82 -3.08
C GLY A 49 0.31 12.78 -1.97
N ASP A 50 -0.71 12.93 -1.13
CA ASP A 50 -1.05 11.98 -0.07
C ASP A 50 -2.07 10.92 -0.51
N ALA A 51 -2.64 11.04 -1.70
CA ALA A 51 -3.55 10.04 -2.22
C ALA A 51 -2.79 8.86 -2.83
N VAL A 52 -3.19 7.63 -2.49
CA VAL A 52 -2.71 6.40 -3.09
C VAL A 52 -3.89 5.65 -3.69
N LEU A 53 -3.75 5.21 -4.93
CA LEU A 53 -4.70 4.37 -5.64
C LEU A 53 -4.05 3.03 -5.93
N THR A 54 -4.71 1.94 -5.56
CA THR A 54 -4.25 0.59 -5.86
C THR A 54 -5.33 -0.21 -6.56
N VAL A 55 -4.91 -1.05 -7.49
CA VAL A 55 -5.78 -1.95 -8.26
C VAL A 55 -5.26 -3.36 -8.10
N SER A 56 -6.15 -4.26 -7.68
CA SER A 56 -5.90 -5.68 -7.54
C SER A 56 -6.09 -6.42 -8.87
N ALA A 57 -5.52 -7.62 -8.99
CA ALA A 57 -5.68 -8.51 -10.14
C ALA A 57 -7.14 -8.92 -10.43
N ASP A 58 -8.03 -8.88 -9.44
CA ASP A 58 -9.47 -9.11 -9.61
C ASP A 58 -10.25 -7.84 -10.02
N GLY A 59 -9.57 -6.71 -10.20
CA GLY A 59 -10.17 -5.44 -10.56
C GLY A 59 -10.66 -4.61 -9.38
N ALA A 60 -10.52 -5.07 -8.13
CA ALA A 60 -10.83 -4.26 -6.96
C ALA A 60 -9.94 -3.02 -6.92
N VAL A 61 -10.53 -1.87 -6.62
CA VAL A 61 -9.84 -0.58 -6.52
C VAL A 61 -9.97 -0.06 -5.10
N CYS A 62 -8.84 0.31 -4.51
CA CYS A 62 -8.81 0.95 -3.20
C CYS A 62 -8.11 2.31 -3.29
N TYR A 63 -8.75 3.31 -2.69
CA TYR A 63 -8.13 4.58 -2.37
C TYR A 63 -7.44 4.45 -1.01
N TRP A 64 -6.44 5.26 -0.72
CA TRP A 64 -5.78 5.31 0.59
C TRP A 64 -5.18 6.69 0.83
N SER A 65 -4.94 6.99 2.10
CA SER A 65 -4.01 8.05 2.49
C SER A 65 -2.60 7.49 2.71
N SER A 66 -1.57 8.17 2.19
CA SER A 66 -0.15 7.83 2.42
C SER A 66 0.22 7.81 3.91
N SER A 67 -0.52 8.57 4.74
CA SER A 67 -0.37 8.63 6.19
C SER A 67 -1.16 7.56 6.94
N GLN A 68 -2.08 6.84 6.27
CA GLN A 68 -2.94 5.84 6.90
C GLN A 68 -3.26 4.71 5.92
N LEU A 69 -2.47 3.63 5.97
CA LEU A 69 -2.71 2.41 5.19
C LEU A 69 -3.55 1.35 5.92
N GLN A 70 -4.06 1.64 7.12
CA GLN A 70 -4.90 0.70 7.87
C GLN A 70 -6.31 0.58 7.31
N ARG A 71 -6.78 1.62 6.59
CA ARG A 71 -8.10 1.67 5.97
C ARG A 71 -8.00 2.39 4.62
N PRO A 72 -8.68 1.89 3.59
CA PRO A 72 -8.78 2.56 2.30
C PRO A 72 -9.73 3.77 2.33
#